data_AF-A0A229SHS9-F1
#
_entry.id   AF-A0A229SHS9-F1
#
_cell.length_a   1.000
_cell.length_b   1.000
_cell.length_c   1.000
_cell.angle_alpha   90.00
_cell.angle_beta   90.00
_cell.angle_gamma   90.00
#
_symmetry.space_group_name_H-M   'P 1'
#
loop_
_entity.id
_entity.type
_entity.pdbx_description
1 polymer ?
#
loop_
_entity_poly.entity_id
_entity_poly.type
_entity_poly.pdbx_seq_one_letter_code
_entity_poly.pdbx_strand_id
1 'polypeptide(L)'
;MAVAAGAFPFLAGTAQAAAFVPIPSNYVYDPNRGAWHDYCTLSPDKPVVPPWGQVDFRGPCANHDMCEEAGGKNTLRCDNLFFRLMHQQCDHTFGTGPARGPCDFIADTYYNAVRSTG
;
A
#
# COMPACT_ATOMS: atom_id res chain seq x y z
N MET A 1 3.26 11.02 56.60
CA MET A 1 3.01 9.96 55.60
C MET A 1 2.94 10.63 54.24
N ALA A 2 4.01 10.57 53.46
CA ALA A 2 4.10 11.21 52.15
C ALA A 2 3.95 10.16 51.06
N VAL A 3 2.98 10.35 50.17
CA VAL A 3 2.72 9.50 49.01
C VAL A 3 3.77 9.77 47.93
N ALA A 4 4.57 8.75 47.60
CA ALA A 4 5.46 8.79 46.45
C ALA A 4 4.63 8.58 45.19
N ALA A 5 4.52 9.62 44.36
CA ALA A 5 3.98 9.51 43.01
C ALA A 5 4.98 8.75 42.14
N GLY A 6 4.66 7.49 41.83
CA GLY A 6 5.39 6.70 40.85
C GLY A 6 5.12 7.24 39.45
N ALA A 7 6.10 7.93 38.87
CA ALA A 7 6.09 8.23 37.44
C ALA A 7 6.46 6.95 36.67
N PHE A 8 5.47 6.35 36.01
CA PHE A 8 5.69 5.27 35.07
C PHE A 8 6.64 5.75 33.97
N PRO A 9 7.68 4.98 33.58
CA PRO A 9 8.53 5.36 32.48
C PRO A 9 7.70 5.27 31.20
N PHE A 10 7.49 6.42 30.56
CA PHE A 10 7.07 6.46 29.17
C PHE A 10 8.17 5.79 28.35
N LEU A 11 7.96 4.54 27.97
CA LEU A 11 8.76 3.90 26.94
C LEU A 11 8.56 4.71 25.66
N ALA A 12 9.54 5.54 25.33
CA ALA A 12 9.63 6.21 24.05
C ALA A 12 9.74 5.14 22.97
N GLY A 13 8.58 4.73 22.42
CA GLY A 13 8.54 3.90 21.23
C GLY A 13 9.19 4.67 20.09
N THR A 14 10.33 4.18 19.59
CA THR A 14 10.94 4.71 18.37
C THR A 14 9.94 4.55 17.23
N ALA A 15 9.59 5.65 16.56
CA ALA A 15 8.74 5.60 15.36
C ALA A 15 9.42 4.69 14.32
N GLN A 16 8.86 3.51 14.10
CA GLN A 16 9.35 2.57 13.10
C GLN A 16 8.84 3.04 11.74
N ALA A 17 9.74 3.24 10.78
CA ALA A 17 9.35 3.53 9.40
C ALA A 17 8.46 2.40 8.85
N ALA A 18 7.48 2.73 8.02
CA ALA A 18 6.66 1.71 7.36
C ALA A 18 7.52 0.74 6.55
N ALA A 19 7.16 -0.54 6.63
CA ALA A 19 7.81 -1.58 5.86
C ALA A 19 7.41 -1.51 4.38
N PHE A 20 8.35 -1.85 3.50
CA PHE A 20 8.08 -2.04 2.08
C PHE A 20 7.02 -3.12 1.89
N VAL A 21 6.10 -2.91 0.94
CA VAL A 21 5.12 -3.94 0.54
C VAL A 21 5.75 -4.82 -0.55
N PRO A 22 6.10 -6.08 -0.26
CA PRO A 22 6.73 -6.95 -1.25
C PRO A 22 5.71 -7.50 -2.25
N ILE A 23 6.21 -7.84 -3.43
CA ILE A 23 5.49 -8.71 -4.37
C ILE A 23 5.41 -10.11 -3.74
N PRO A 24 4.24 -10.76 -3.67
CA PRO A 24 4.11 -12.10 -3.12
C PRO A 24 5.06 -13.09 -3.80
N SER A 25 5.70 -13.98 -3.02
CA SER A 25 6.71 -14.91 -3.56
C SER A 25 6.18 -15.89 -4.63
N ASN A 26 4.87 -16.14 -4.62
CA ASN A 26 4.16 -16.98 -5.58
C ASN A 26 3.52 -16.18 -6.73
N TYR A 27 3.78 -14.87 -6.80
CA TYR A 27 3.29 -14.03 -7.88
C TYR A 27 4.13 -14.22 -9.13
N VAL A 28 3.51 -14.72 -10.21
CA VAL A 28 4.15 -14.89 -11.51
C VAL A 28 3.56 -13.87 -12.47
N TYR A 29 4.30 -12.82 -12.81
CA TYR A 29 3.83 -11.82 -13.78
C TYR A 29 3.57 -12.46 -15.16
N ASP A 30 2.33 -12.44 -15.60
CA ASP A 30 1.88 -12.96 -16.90
C ASP A 30 0.63 -12.19 -17.36
N PRO A 31 0.81 -11.06 -18.08
CA PRO A 31 -0.30 -10.21 -18.52
C PRO A 31 -1.23 -10.87 -19.54
N ASN A 32 -0.90 -12.07 -20.03
CA ASN A 32 -1.77 -12.82 -20.94
C ASN A 32 -2.80 -13.69 -20.22
N ARG A 33 -2.70 -13.83 -18.89
CA ARG A 33 -3.64 -14.62 -18.08
C ARG A 33 -4.96 -13.93 -17.79
N GLY A 34 -5.11 -12.67 -18.19
CA GLY A 34 -6.29 -11.84 -17.93
C GLY A 34 -6.02 -10.84 -16.80
N ALA A 35 -7.06 -10.49 -16.05
CA ALA A 35 -7.05 -9.39 -15.07
C ALA A 35 -6.26 -9.66 -13.77
N TRP A 36 -5.47 -10.73 -13.72
CA TRP A 36 -4.68 -11.12 -12.56
C TRP A 36 -3.25 -11.41 -13.03
N HIS A 37 -2.26 -11.09 -12.19
CA HIS A 37 -0.84 -11.27 -12.48
C HIS A 37 -0.24 -10.27 -13.47
N ASP A 38 -0.78 -9.06 -13.56
CA ASP A 38 -0.33 -8.03 -14.51
C ASP A 38 0.06 -6.71 -13.83
N TYR A 39 0.33 -6.77 -12.52
CA TYR A 39 0.56 -5.65 -11.62
C TYR A 39 -0.61 -4.68 -11.64
N CYS A 40 -0.39 -3.42 -12.01
CA CYS A 40 -1.41 -2.40 -11.89
C CYS A 40 -2.29 -2.32 -13.16
N THR A 41 -2.51 -3.43 -13.88
CA THR A 41 -3.34 -3.65 -15.10
C THR A 41 -3.39 -2.50 -16.11
N LEU A 42 -4.09 -1.40 -15.78
CA LEU A 42 -4.33 -0.23 -16.65
C LEU A 42 -3.64 1.05 -16.17
N SER A 43 -2.94 0.99 -15.04
CA SER A 43 -2.27 2.09 -14.37
C SER A 43 -0.76 1.87 -14.36
N PRO A 44 0.05 2.94 -14.29
CA PRO A 44 1.49 2.80 -14.13
C PRO A 44 1.90 1.99 -12.90
N ASP A 45 2.83 1.05 -13.06
CA ASP A 45 3.43 0.33 -11.92
C ASP A 45 4.21 1.23 -10.97
N LYS A 46 4.78 2.32 -11.52
CA LYS A 46 5.62 3.28 -10.81
C LYS A 46 5.19 4.71 -11.11
N PRO A 47 4.05 5.18 -10.57
CA PRO A 47 3.61 6.54 -10.83
C PRO A 47 4.60 7.55 -10.27
N VAL A 48 4.74 8.66 -11.00
CA VAL A 48 5.54 9.81 -10.56
C VAL A 48 4.72 10.60 -9.54
N VAL A 49 5.38 11.02 -8.46
CA VAL A 49 4.88 11.95 -7.45
C VAL A 49 5.70 13.25 -7.58
N PRO A 50 5.31 14.18 -8.47
CA PRO A 50 6.12 15.36 -8.76
C PRO A 50 6.09 16.37 -7.60
N PRO A 51 7.21 17.02 -7.25
CA PRO A 51 8.56 16.90 -7.83
C PRO A 51 9.47 15.87 -7.11
N TRP A 52 8.92 15.00 -6.27
CA TRP A 52 9.67 14.21 -5.29
C TRP A 52 10.23 12.89 -5.80
N GLY A 53 9.63 12.28 -6.82
CA GLY A 53 10.17 11.04 -7.39
C GLY A 53 9.07 10.09 -7.87
N GLN A 54 9.27 8.78 -7.66
CA GLN A 54 8.32 7.73 -8.01
C GLN A 54 8.06 6.85 -6.79
N VAL A 55 6.90 6.19 -6.77
CA VAL A 55 6.55 5.14 -5.81
C VAL A 55 6.34 3.83 -6.56
N ASP A 56 6.79 2.70 -5.99
CA ASP A 56 6.65 1.39 -6.62
C ASP A 56 5.40 0.68 -6.10
N PHE A 57 4.33 0.63 -6.91
CA PHE A 57 3.05 0.02 -6.55
C PHE A 57 2.89 -1.43 -7.00
N ARG A 58 3.93 -2.04 -7.59
CA ARG A 58 3.88 -3.46 -8.01
C ARG A 58 3.60 -4.40 -6.85
N GLY A 59 4.16 -4.14 -5.66
CA GLY A 59 3.89 -4.92 -4.46
C GLY A 59 2.41 -4.89 -4.06
N PRO A 60 1.84 -3.71 -3.77
CA PRO A 60 0.41 -3.57 -3.51
C PRO A 60 -0.51 -4.16 -4.58
N CYS A 61 -0.28 -3.86 -5.86
CA CYS A 61 -1.09 -4.38 -6.97
C CYS A 61 -1.00 -5.93 -7.03
N ALA A 62 0.20 -6.51 -6.92
CA ALA A 62 0.36 -7.96 -6.90
C ALA A 62 -0.35 -8.63 -5.71
N ASN A 63 -0.39 -8.00 -4.53
CA ASN A 63 -1.15 -8.53 -3.40
C ASN A 63 -2.67 -8.45 -3.63
N HIS A 64 -3.16 -7.47 -4.40
CA HIS A 64 -4.57 -7.36 -4.77
C HIS A 64 -4.96 -8.47 -5.74
N ASP A 65 -4.20 -8.67 -6.82
CA ASP A 65 -4.40 -9.77 -7.78
C ASP A 65 -4.51 -11.13 -7.09
N MET A 66 -3.54 -11.47 -6.24
CA MET A 66 -3.52 -12.77 -5.54
C MET A 66 -4.72 -12.92 -4.59
N CYS A 67 -5.20 -11.81 -4.02
CA CYS A 67 -6.36 -11.81 -3.15
C CYS A 67 -7.65 -12.06 -3.94
N GLU A 68 -7.82 -11.39 -5.08
CA GLU A 68 -8.95 -11.54 -6.01
C GLU A 68 -8.98 -12.94 -6.63
N GLU A 69 -7.82 -13.48 -7.01
CA GLU A 69 -7.69 -14.85 -7.52
C GLU A 69 -8.14 -15.88 -6.47
N ALA A 70 -7.77 -15.70 -5.21
CA ALA A 70 -8.11 -16.63 -4.13
C ALA A 70 -9.55 -16.45 -3.60
N GLY A 71 -10.08 -15.23 -3.61
CA GLY A 71 -11.31 -14.84 -2.94
C GLY A 71 -12.52 -14.64 -3.83
N GLY A 72 -12.33 -14.62 -5.15
CA GLY A 72 -13.32 -14.20 -6.13
C GLY A 72 -13.18 -12.72 -6.47
N LYS A 73 -13.64 -12.35 -7.67
CA LYS A 73 -13.50 -11.00 -8.25
C LYS A 73 -14.32 -9.95 -7.50
N ASN A 74 -13.75 -8.75 -7.37
CA ASN A 74 -14.35 -7.51 -6.91
C ASN A 74 -14.80 -7.57 -5.46
N THR A 75 -13.95 -8.14 -4.61
CA THR A 75 -14.29 -8.26 -3.20
C THR A 75 -13.85 -7.02 -2.42
N LEU A 76 -14.78 -6.44 -1.66
CA LEU A 76 -14.49 -5.34 -0.74
C LEU A 76 -13.34 -5.65 0.23
N ARG A 77 -13.11 -6.94 0.54
CA ARG A 77 -12.00 -7.38 1.38
C ARG A 77 -10.65 -7.10 0.71
N CYS A 78 -10.51 -7.49 -0.55
CA CYS A 78 -9.28 -7.31 -1.31
C CYS A 78 -9.06 -5.84 -1.65
N ASP A 79 -10.11 -5.09 -2.01
CA ASP A 79 -10.02 -3.65 -2.24
C ASP A 79 -9.55 -2.89 -0.99
N ASN A 80 -10.09 -3.22 0.19
CA ASN A 80 -9.66 -2.60 1.44
C ASN A 80 -8.23 -3.00 1.84
N LEU A 81 -7.79 -4.21 1.49
CA LEU A 81 -6.39 -4.62 1.64
C LEU A 81 -5.49 -3.79 0.72
N PHE A 82 -5.86 -3.68 -0.55
CA PHE A 82 -5.16 -2.89 -1.56
C PHE A 82 -4.99 -1.44 -1.12
N PHE A 83 -6.08 -0.78 -0.68
CA PHE A 83 -6.04 0.58 -0.13
C PHE A 83 -4.97 0.74 0.95
N ARG A 84 -4.97 -0.14 1.96
CA ARG A 84 -3.99 -0.07 3.07
C ARG A 84 -2.56 -0.28 2.58
N LEU A 85 -2.33 -1.23 1.67
CA LEU A 85 -1.00 -1.54 1.16
C LEU A 85 -0.43 -0.41 0.29
N MET A 86 -1.27 0.24 -0.53
CA MET A 86 -0.86 1.41 -1.32
C MET A 86 -0.42 2.56 -0.40
N HIS A 87 -1.22 2.85 0.63
CA HIS A 87 -0.87 3.85 1.65
C HIS A 87 0.37 3.44 2.45
N GLN A 88 0.55 2.17 2.80
CA GLN A 88 1.79 1.72 3.46
C GLN A 88 3.01 1.95 2.57
N GLN A 89 2.89 1.72 1.26
CA GLN A 89 3.98 1.86 0.31
C GLN A 89 4.39 3.33 0.12
N CYS A 90 3.42 4.24 0.14
CA CYS A 90 3.68 5.68 0.17
C CYS A 90 4.40 6.11 1.47
N ASP A 91 4.08 5.52 2.62
CA ASP A 91 4.74 5.82 3.91
C ASP A 91 6.17 5.26 3.91
N HIS A 92 6.34 4.06 3.36
CA HIS A 92 7.66 3.47 3.20
C HIS A 92 8.56 4.34 2.31
N THR A 93 8.03 4.85 1.19
CA THR A 93 8.81 5.57 0.18
C THR A 93 9.14 7.01 0.61
N PHE A 94 8.17 7.71 1.20
CA PHE A 94 8.28 9.14 1.47
C PHE A 94 8.26 9.50 2.96
N GLY A 95 7.96 8.54 3.85
CA GLY A 95 7.83 8.74 5.28
C GLY A 95 6.86 9.87 5.62
N THR A 96 7.23 10.68 6.60
CA THR A 96 6.48 11.89 6.99
C THR A 96 6.82 13.12 6.12
N GLY A 97 7.44 12.92 4.96
CA GLY A 97 7.85 14.00 4.06
C GLY A 97 6.68 14.67 3.32
N PRO A 98 6.89 15.83 2.70
CA PRO A 98 5.84 16.56 1.98
C PRO A 98 5.25 15.80 0.78
N ALA A 99 5.96 14.79 0.26
CA ALA A 99 5.51 13.92 -0.82
C ALA A 99 4.44 12.91 -0.39
N ARG A 100 4.26 12.70 0.93
CA ARG A 100 3.34 11.71 1.50
C ARG A 100 1.90 11.93 1.05
N GLY A 101 1.35 13.12 1.30
CA GLY A 101 -0.02 13.46 0.91
C GLY A 101 -0.29 13.33 -0.60
N PRO A 102 0.57 13.88 -1.47
CA PRO A 102 0.47 13.66 -2.92
C PRO A 102 0.54 12.19 -3.34
N CYS A 103 1.37 11.37 -2.69
CA CYS A 103 1.42 9.93 -2.94
C CYS A 103 0.10 9.26 -2.52
N ASP A 104 -0.44 9.62 -1.36
CA ASP A 104 -1.72 9.09 -0.86
C ASP A 104 -2.88 9.44 -1.79
N PHE A 105 -2.89 10.64 -2.38
CA PHE A 105 -3.88 11.01 -3.39
C PHE A 105 -3.79 10.14 -4.66
N ILE A 106 -2.57 9.82 -5.11
CA ILE A 106 -2.37 8.89 -6.23
C ILE A 106 -2.84 7.48 -5.83
N ALA A 107 -2.50 7.01 -4.62
CA ALA A 107 -2.95 5.73 -4.08
C ALA A 107 -4.49 5.62 -4.04
N ASP A 108 -5.17 6.68 -3.61
CA ASP A 108 -6.63 6.76 -3.60
C ASP A 108 -7.22 6.67 -5.01
N THR A 109 -6.55 7.28 -6.00
CA THR A 109 -6.95 7.20 -7.41
C THR A 109 -6.91 5.75 -7.93
N TYR A 110 -5.89 4.99 -7.56
CA TYR A 110 -5.75 3.58 -7.94
C TYR A 110 -6.83 2.73 -7.26
N TYR A 111 -7.05 2.94 -5.96
CA TYR A 111 -8.11 2.26 -5.22
C TYR A 111 -9.50 2.54 -5.82
N ASN A 112 -9.78 3.81 -6.15
CA ASN A 112 -11.04 4.20 -6.77
C ASN A 112 -11.22 3.59 -8.16
N ALA A 113 -10.14 3.46 -8.94
CA ALA A 113 -10.17 2.79 -10.24
C ALA A 113 -10.64 1.33 -10.08
N VAL A 114 -9.98 0.55 -9.22
CA VAL A 114 -10.35 -0.85 -8.91
C VAL A 114 -11.80 -0.97 -8.45
N ARG A 115 -12.23 -0.09 -7.54
CA ARG A 115 -13.62 -0.05 -7.04
C ARG A 115 -14.66 0.20 -8.13
N SER A 116 -14.28 0.86 -9.23
CA SER A 116 -15.18 1.28 -10.30
C SER A 116 -15.19 0.34 -11.49
N THR A 117 -14.08 -0.35 -11.77
CA THR A 117 -13.92 -1.16 -12.98
C THR A 117 -14.29 -2.63 -12.78
N GLY A 118 -14.17 -3.13 -11.55
CA GLY A 118 -14.50 -4.49 -11.18
C GLY A 118 -14.01 -5.55 -12.17
#